data_AF-A0A834XEJ6-F1
#
_entry.id   AF-A0A834XEJ6-F1
#
_cell.length_a   1.000
_cell.length_b   1.000
_cell.length_c   1.000
_cell.angle_alpha   90.00
_cell.angle_beta   90.00
_cell.angle_gamma   90.00
#
_symmetry.space_group_name_H-M   'P 1'
#
loop_
_entity.id
_entity.type
_entity.pdbx_description
1 polymer ?
#
loop_
_entity_poly.entity_id
_entity_poly.type
_entity_poly.pdbx_seq_one_letter_code
_entity_poly.pdbx_strand_id
1 'polypeptide(L)'
;MNRQLNGEELQGSTFEELQKLEDKLERGLIRVSKTKDERIIKQISTLKRKVQSLANEQRQSSESIIICNSSDHPPQDYCESTSDTSLKLG
;
A
#
# COMPACT_ATOMS: atom_id res chain seq x y z
N MET A 1 20.99 -3.75 -32.57
CA MET A 1 21.14 -4.43 -31.27
C MET A 1 22.55 -5.02 -31.21
N ASN A 2 23.24 -4.97 -30.07
CA ASN A 2 24.56 -5.61 -29.97
C ASN A 2 24.34 -7.13 -29.87
N ARG A 3 24.62 -7.86 -30.96
CA ARG A 3 24.35 -9.30 -31.10
C ARG A 3 25.13 -10.14 -30.09
N GLN A 4 26.37 -9.75 -29.80
CA GLN A 4 27.22 -10.42 -28.82
C GLN A 4 26.66 -10.34 -27.40
N LEU A 5 26.10 -9.19 -27.01
CA LEU A 5 25.40 -9.07 -25.72
C LEU A 5 24.17 -10.00 -25.60
N ASN A 6 23.64 -10.50 -26.72
CA ASN A 6 22.57 -11.49 -26.75
C ASN A 6 23.08 -12.95 -26.84
N GLY A 7 24.41 -13.17 -26.84
CA GLY A 7 25.01 -14.49 -27.04
C GLY A 7 25.16 -14.93 -28.49
N GLU A 8 24.97 -14.02 -29.46
CA GLU A 8 25.13 -14.28 -30.89
C GLU A 8 26.52 -13.84 -31.38
N GLU A 9 27.02 -14.41 -32.49
CA GLU A 9 28.28 -13.98 -33.16
C GLU A 9 29.52 -13.98 -32.23
N LEU A 10 29.59 -14.95 -31.31
CA LEU A 10 30.72 -15.11 -30.38
C LEU A 10 31.92 -15.85 -30.99
N GLN A 11 31.70 -16.58 -32.10
CA GLN A 11 32.74 -17.35 -32.77
C GLN A 11 33.90 -16.45 -33.22
N GLY A 12 35.13 -16.88 -32.97
CA GLY A 12 36.34 -16.10 -33.28
C GLY A 12 36.71 -15.07 -32.21
N SER A 13 35.89 -14.90 -31.16
CA SER A 13 36.30 -14.11 -29.98
C SER A 13 37.34 -14.86 -29.17
N THR A 14 38.31 -14.14 -28.66
CA THR A 14 39.26 -14.66 -27.68
C THR A 14 38.59 -14.86 -26.32
N PHE A 15 39.20 -15.67 -25.47
CA PHE A 15 38.75 -15.86 -24.10
C PHE A 15 38.65 -14.53 -23.33
N GLU A 16 39.61 -13.62 -23.53
CA GLU A 16 39.64 -12.32 -22.84
C GLU A 16 38.51 -11.38 -23.29
N GLU A 17 38.12 -11.42 -24.56
CA GLU A 17 36.98 -10.67 -25.08
C GLU A 17 35.66 -11.21 -24.54
N LEU A 18 35.51 -12.54 -24.49
CA LEU A 18 34.34 -13.20 -23.89
C LEU A 18 34.22 -12.85 -22.40
N GLN A 19 35.34 -12.89 -21.66
CA GLN A 19 35.32 -12.54 -20.25
C GLN A 19 34.96 -11.07 -20.02
N LYS A 20 35.46 -10.15 -20.85
CA LYS A 20 35.06 -8.72 -20.80
C LYS A 20 33.57 -8.53 -21.11
N LEU A 21 33.01 -9.36 -21.99
CA LEU A 21 31.59 -9.33 -22.34
C LEU A 21 30.73 -9.81 -21.17
N GLU A 22 31.09 -10.93 -20.55
CA GLU A 22 30.44 -11.47 -19.35
C GLU A 22 30.45 -10.44 -18.22
N ASP A 23 31.61 -9.86 -17.93
CA ASP A 23 31.82 -8.78 -16.97
C ASP A 23 30.87 -7.58 -17.18
N LYS A 24 30.71 -7.17 -18.45
CA LYS A 24 29.85 -6.04 -18.81
C LYS A 24 28.38 -6.40 -18.64
N LEU A 25 27.99 -7.62 -18.99
CA LEU A 25 26.63 -8.13 -18.81
C LEU A 25 26.28 -8.24 -17.33
N GLU A 26 27.14 -8.86 -16.54
CA GLU A 26 26.95 -9.02 -15.09
C GLU A 26 26.78 -7.65 -14.41
N ARG A 27 27.69 -6.70 -14.66
CA ARG A 27 27.56 -5.33 -14.12
C ARG A 27 26.28 -4.64 -14.59
N GLY A 28 25.87 -4.88 -15.83
CA GLY A 28 24.61 -4.36 -16.38
C GLY A 28 23.39 -4.92 -15.65
N LEU A 29 23.34 -6.23 -15.46
CA LEU A 29 22.26 -6.93 -14.78
C LEU A 29 22.16 -6.53 -13.30
N ILE A 30 23.29 -6.42 -12.60
CA ILE A 30 23.32 -5.93 -11.20
C ILE A 30 22.69 -4.54 -11.10
N ARG A 31 23.05 -3.61 -11.99
CA ARG A 31 22.46 -2.26 -12.01
C ARG A 31 20.96 -2.31 -12.27
N VAL A 32 20.53 -3.08 -13.28
CA VAL A 32 19.11 -3.20 -13.64
C VAL A 32 18.30 -3.79 -12.48
N SER A 33 18.81 -4.84 -11.83
CA SER A 33 18.16 -5.46 -10.67
C SER A 33 18.01 -4.44 -9.53
N LYS A 34 19.11 -3.78 -9.14
CA LYS A 34 19.10 -2.77 -8.08
C LYS A 34 18.09 -1.66 -8.35
N THR A 35 18.07 -1.10 -9.57
CA THR A 35 17.11 -0.05 -9.93
C THR A 35 15.66 -0.54 -9.90
N LYS A 36 15.40 -1.78 -10.32
CA LYS A 36 14.06 -2.38 -10.23
C LYS A 36 13.64 -2.55 -8.77
N ASP A 37 14.53 -3.05 -7.92
CA ASP A 37 14.26 -3.25 -6.49
C ASP A 37 13.95 -1.92 -5.80
N GLU A 38 14.77 -0.89 -6.01
CA GLU A 38 14.53 0.46 -5.49
C GLU A 38 13.17 1.03 -5.93
N ARG A 39 12.81 0.83 -7.20
CA ARG A 39 11.53 1.29 -7.75
C ARG A 39 10.34 0.55 -7.12
N ILE A 40 10.44 -0.77 -6.97
CA ILE A 40 9.41 -1.60 -6.33
C ILE A 40 9.23 -1.19 -4.87
N ILE A 41 10.32 -1.06 -4.11
CA ILE A 41 10.29 -0.62 -2.71
C ILE A 41 9.61 0.75 -2.59
N LYS A 42 9.96 1.71 -3.45
CA LYS A 42 9.35 3.04 -3.46
C LYS A 42 7.84 3.00 -3.75
N GLN A 43 7.42 2.15 -4.69
CA GLN A 43 5.99 1.96 -5.00
C GLN A 43 5.24 1.34 -3.83
N ILE A 44 5.79 0.30 -3.20
CA ILE A 44 5.22 -0.34 -2.01
C ILE A 44 5.05 0.68 -0.88
N SER A 45 6.09 1.45 -0.57
CA SER A 45 6.04 2.48 0.49
C SER A 45 5.02 3.58 0.19
N THR A 46 4.83 3.93 -1.08
CA THR A 46 3.81 4.89 -1.49
C THR A 46 2.39 4.33 -1.32
N LEU A 47 2.16 3.09 -1.75
CA LEU A 47 0.88 2.41 -1.58
C LEU A 47 0.52 2.20 -0.11
N LYS A 48 1.46 1.76 0.72
CA LYS A 48 1.26 1.61 2.18
C LYS A 48 0.81 2.92 2.83
N ARG A 49 1.46 4.05 2.49
CA ARG A 49 1.05 5.37 2.99
C ARG A 49 -0.35 5.77 2.54
N LYS A 50 -0.72 5.50 1.28
CA LYS A 50 -2.07 5.78 0.77
C LYS A 50 -3.13 4.96 1.51
N VAL A 51 -2.89 3.67 1.72
CA VAL A 51 -3.78 2.80 2.50
C VAL A 51 -3.95 3.34 3.92
N GLN A 52 -2.86 3.75 4.57
CA GLN A 52 -2.92 4.32 5.92
C GLN A 52 -3.71 5.63 5.97
N SER A 53 -3.50 6.54 5.00
CA SER A 53 -4.23 7.81 4.91
C SER A 53 -5.73 7.58 4.77
N LEU A 54 -6.12 6.73 3.82
CA LEU A 54 -7.52 6.40 3.57
C LEU A 54 -8.17 5.74 4.78
N ALA A 55 -7.47 4.82 5.46
CA ALA A 55 -7.98 4.20 6.68
C ALA A 55 -8.18 5.24 7.81
N ASN A 56 -7.29 6.22 7.94
CA ASN A 56 -7.44 7.29 8.92
C ASN A 56 -8.59 8.24 8.57
N GLU A 57 -8.72 8.66 7.31
CA GLU A 57 -9.80 9.52 6.82
C GLU A 57 -11.17 8.84 7.01
N GLN A 58 -11.29 7.55 6.69
CA GLN A 58 -12.52 6.78 6.91
C GLN A 58 -12.92 6.71 8.38
N ARG A 59 -11.94 6.55 9.29
CA ARG A 59 -12.18 6.55 10.74
C ARG A 59 -12.66 7.90 11.22
N GLN A 60 -11.97 8.98 10.83
CA GLN A 60 -12.37 10.35 11.19
C GLN A 60 -13.76 10.71 10.68
N SER A 61 -14.09 10.34 9.43
CA SER A 61 -15.42 10.56 8.88
C SER A 61 -16.50 9.79 9.65
N SER A 62 -16.23 8.53 10.00
CA SER A 62 -17.17 7.72 10.80
C SER A 62 -17.38 8.33 12.19
N GLU A 63 -16.30 8.72 12.86
CA GLU A 63 -16.35 9.34 14.19
C GLU A 63 -17.12 10.68 14.17
N SER A 64 -16.90 11.52 13.16
CA SER A 64 -17.63 12.78 12.99
C SER A 64 -19.14 12.56 12.82
N ILE A 65 -19.55 11.55 12.05
CA ILE A 65 -20.97 11.22 11.85
C ILE A 65 -21.63 10.80 13.18
N ILE A 66 -20.94 9.99 14.00
CA ILE A 66 -21.44 9.57 15.31
C ILE A 66 -21.62 10.77 16.25
N ILE A 67 -20.69 11.72 16.24
CA ILE A 67 -20.77 12.93 17.07
C ILE A 67 -21.94 13.84 16.62
N CYS A 68 -22.12 14.04 15.32
CA CYS A 68 -23.22 14.85 14.79
C CYS A 68 -24.59 14.23 15.07
N ASN A 69 -24.74 12.91 14.92
CA ASN A 69 -26.02 12.21 15.17
C ASN A 69 -26.41 12.18 16.67
N SER A 70 -25.46 12.45 17.57
CA SER A 70 -25.71 12.50 19.02
C SER A 70 -26.13 13.88 19.52
N SER A 71 -26.21 14.88 18.63
CA SER A 71 -26.46 16.29 18.99
C SER A 71 -27.92 16.74 18.88
N ASP A 72 -28.84 15.87 18.44
CA ASP A 72 -30.26 16.17 18.27
C ASP A 72 -31.13 15.76 19.48
N HIS A 73 -30.78 16.22 20.69
CA HIS A 73 -31.75 16.25 21.78
C HIS A 73 -31.56 17.53 22.64
N PRO A 74 -32.52 18.49 22.63
CA PRO A 74 -32.54 19.52 23.65
C PRO A 74 -32.86 18.88 25.01
N PRO A 75 -32.37 19.44 26.14
CA PRO A 75 -32.64 18.90 27.46
C PRO A 75 -34.14 19.06 27.76
N GLN A 76 -34.88 17.95 27.70
CA GLN A 76 -36.26 17.91 28.18
C GLN A 76 -36.25 17.67 29.68
N ASP A 77 -36.25 18.78 30.42
CA ASP A 77 -36.85 18.86 31.75
C ASP A 77 -38.33 18.51 31.63
N TYR A 78 -38.68 17.23 31.68
CA TYR A 78 -40.04 16.78 31.98
C TYR A 78 -39.97 15.60 32.94
N CYS A 79 -40.03 15.93 34.22
CA CYS A 79 -40.55 15.04 35.24
C CYS A 79 -42.06 14.88 34.97
N GLU A 80 -42.48 13.76 34.39
CA GLU A 80 -43.82 13.23 34.57
C GLU A 80 -43.74 11.76 34.95
N SER A 81 -44.06 11.52 36.22
CA SER A 81 -44.42 10.24 36.82
C SER A 81 -45.43 9.47 35.97
N THR A 82 -45.57 8.16 36.22
CA THR A 82 -46.63 7.24 35.76
C THR A 82 -46.33 6.51 34.43
N SER A 83 -46.30 5.18 34.29
CA SER A 83 -46.81 4.07 35.11
C SER A 83 -45.96 2.81 34.91
N ASP A 84 -45.76 2.06 35.98
CA ASP A 84 -45.49 0.62 35.93
C ASP A 84 -46.61 -0.11 35.17
N THR A 85 -46.27 -0.83 34.10
CA THR A 85 -47.10 -1.95 33.62
C THR A 85 -46.22 -3.18 33.52
N SER A 86 -46.15 -3.91 34.63
CA SER A 86 -45.54 -5.23 34.74
C SER A 86 -46.14 -6.22 33.74
N LEU A 87 -45.31 -7.05 33.10
CA LEU A 87 -45.75 -8.26 32.39
C LEU A 87 -45.37 -9.50 33.23
N LYS A 88 -46.38 -10.30 33.59
CA LYS A 88 -46.23 -11.57 34.30
C LYS A 88 -45.92 -12.67 33.27
N LEU A 89 -44.76 -13.31 33.38
CA LEU A 89 -44.45 -14.52 32.61
C LEU A 89 -45.23 -15.69 33.23
N GLY A 90 -46.09 -16.31 32.43
CA GLY A 90 -46.65 -17.64 32.67
C GLY A 90 -45.78 -18.71 32.05
#